data_AF-A0ABD3ST82-F1
#
_entry.id   AF-A0ABD3ST82-F1
#
_cell.length_a   1.000
_cell.length_b   1.000
_cell.length_c   1.000
_cell.angle_alpha   90.00
_cell.angle_beta   90.00
_cell.angle_gamma   90.00
#
_symmetry.space_group_name_H-M   'P 1'
#
loop_
_entity.id
_entity.type
_entity.pdbx_description
1 polymer ?
#
loop_
_entity_poly.entity_id
_entity_poly.type
_entity_poly.pdbx_seq_one_letter_code
_entity_poly.pdbx_strand_id
1 'polypeptide(L)'
;MTLAALAAVSRDGTPMYLRDYVKPSDLLFNFTGLLDDDDYYDDDDIFGDVIGPRGAERSSNLMKEWPCRLHYQFILHSACHKLYEILAENKWKAPGAVGMDACWVGYLCSSDNFRAYGYVTTNVRYVTLVEDSIIDVQRQISRDKELCVLMSNVHRLYTESLLNPFAPHHDKITSSRFESGVKSLVHVYNGQRNN
;
A
#
# COMPACT_ATOMS: atom_id res chain seq x y z
N MET A 1 -1.38 15.19 -4.74
CA MET A 1 -1.06 13.75 -4.74
C MET A 1 0.01 13.44 -3.74
N THR A 2 -0.39 12.80 -2.65
CA THR A 2 0.50 12.20 -1.63
C THR A 2 0.31 10.69 -1.71
N LEU A 3 1.39 9.93 -1.61
CA LEU A 3 1.31 8.49 -1.51
C LEU A 3 0.85 8.13 -0.09
N ALA A 4 -0.33 7.50 -0.02
CA ALA A 4 -1.00 7.18 1.23
C ALA A 4 -0.62 5.78 1.73
N ALA A 5 -0.58 4.79 0.84
CA ALA A 5 -0.22 3.42 1.19
C ALA A 5 0.40 2.66 0.00
N LEU A 6 1.21 1.65 0.30
CA LEU A 6 1.86 0.76 -0.67
C LEU A 6 1.67 -0.70 -0.22
N ALA A 7 1.22 -1.53 -1.15
CA ALA A 7 1.21 -2.97 -1.04
C ALA A 7 2.15 -3.59 -2.08
N ALA A 8 2.94 -4.57 -1.66
CA ALA A 8 3.60 -5.52 -2.56
C ALA A 8 3.02 -6.90 -2.31
N VAL A 9 2.56 -7.53 -3.38
CA VAL A 9 1.85 -8.81 -3.37
C VAL A 9 2.63 -9.79 -4.25
N SER A 10 2.84 -10.99 -3.73
CA SER A 10 3.45 -12.09 -4.49
C SER A 10 2.58 -12.48 -5.68
N ARG A 11 3.15 -13.23 -6.62
CA ARG A 11 2.41 -13.82 -7.74
C ARG A 11 1.23 -14.69 -7.27
N ASP A 12 1.36 -15.32 -6.11
CA ASP A 12 0.35 -16.22 -5.53
C ASP A 12 -0.77 -15.46 -4.78
N GLY A 13 -0.69 -14.14 -4.69
CA GLY A 13 -1.67 -13.31 -3.99
C GLY A 13 -1.38 -13.09 -2.51
N THR A 14 -0.35 -13.72 -1.96
CA THR A 14 0.11 -13.46 -0.59
C THR A 14 0.70 -12.04 -0.50
N PRO A 15 0.22 -11.18 0.42
CA PRO A 15 0.84 -9.90 0.67
C PRO A 15 2.24 -10.13 1.26
N MET A 16 3.25 -9.46 0.71
CA MET A 16 4.64 -9.53 1.16
C MET A 16 5.07 -8.26 1.90
N TYR A 17 4.44 -7.14 1.57
CA TYR A 17 4.68 -5.84 2.18
C TYR A 17 3.41 -5.00 2.15
N LEU A 18 3.10 -4.34 3.26
CA LEU A 18 1.93 -3.49 3.40
C LEU A 18 2.25 -2.38 4.39
N ARG A 19 2.25 -1.12 3.93
CA ARG A 19 2.60 0.05 4.74
C ARG A 19 1.75 1.25 4.37
N ASP A 20 1.34 2.02 5.38
CA ASP A 20 0.81 3.38 5.22
C ASP A 20 1.89 4.45 5.49
N TYR A 21 1.71 5.62 4.90
CA TYR A 21 2.63 6.75 5.00
C TYR A 21 1.94 8.07 5.38
N VAL A 22 0.64 8.02 5.68
CA VAL A 22 -0.15 9.19 6.09
C VAL A 22 0.10 9.47 7.57
N LYS A 23 0.32 10.75 7.90
CA LYS A 23 0.49 11.19 9.29
C LYS A 23 -0.82 11.01 10.04
N PRO A 24 -0.79 10.59 11.32
CA PRO A 24 -2.00 10.44 12.12
C PRO A 24 -2.77 11.75 12.34
N SER A 25 -2.14 12.90 12.13
CA SER A 25 -2.76 14.23 12.24
C SER A 25 -3.76 14.56 11.13
N ASP A 26 -3.71 13.85 10.00
CA ASP A 26 -4.46 14.23 8.79
C ASP A 26 -5.80 13.48 8.69
N LEU A 27 -6.28 12.87 9.79
CA LEU A 27 -7.46 12.01 9.79
C LEU A 27 -8.57 12.55 10.67
N LEU A 28 -9.76 12.65 10.07
CA LEU A 28 -11.01 13.03 10.72
C LEU A 28 -11.58 11.94 11.64
N PHE A 29 -11.12 10.69 11.49
CA PHE A 29 -11.60 9.55 12.27
C PHE A 29 -10.43 8.73 12.81
N ASN A 30 -10.08 8.96 14.08
CA ASN A 30 -9.21 8.09 14.83
C ASN A 30 -10.06 6.95 15.40
N PHE A 31 -10.07 5.79 14.73
CA PHE A 31 -10.69 4.55 15.25
C PHE A 31 -9.82 3.90 16.35
N THR A 32 -9.00 4.69 17.05
CA THR A 32 -8.31 4.28 18.27
C THR A 32 -9.25 4.62 19.41
N GLY A 33 -9.87 3.59 19.98
CA GLY A 33 -10.78 3.69 21.12
C GLY A 33 -10.21 4.49 22.27
N LEU A 34 -10.56 5.78 22.29
CA LEU A 34 -10.77 6.54 23.50
C LEU A 34 -12.26 6.39 23.81
N LEU A 35 -12.62 5.24 24.37
CA LEU A 35 -13.79 5.19 25.24
C LEU A 35 -13.24 5.37 26.63
N ASP A 36 -13.71 6.41 27.29
CA ASP A 36 -13.45 6.69 28.70
C ASP A 36 -13.80 5.46 29.54
N ASP A 37 -12.96 5.19 30.52
CA ASP A 37 -12.81 3.94 31.28
C ASP A 37 -13.96 3.64 32.27
N ASP A 38 -15.19 4.12 32.06
CA ASP A 38 -16.17 4.25 33.15
C ASP A 38 -17.61 3.75 32.91
N ASP A 39 -17.90 2.94 31.89
CA ASP A 39 -19.24 2.30 31.79
C ASP A 39 -19.20 0.78 31.61
N TYR A 40 -19.49 0.10 32.71
CA TYR A 40 -19.70 -1.34 32.83
C TYR A 40 -21.12 -1.68 32.34
N TYR A 41 -21.28 -1.95 31.05
CA TYR A 41 -22.45 -2.68 30.54
C TYR A 41 -21.98 -3.91 29.76
N ASP A 42 -22.48 -5.05 30.22
CA ASP A 42 -22.34 -6.38 29.64
C ASP A 42 -23.30 -6.47 28.44
N ASP A 43 -22.98 -5.72 27.37
CA ASP A 43 -23.64 -5.87 26.08
C ASP A 43 -22.81 -6.83 25.23
N ASP A 44 -23.33 -8.04 25.05
CA ASP A 44 -22.86 -8.97 24.03
C ASP A 44 -22.95 -8.27 22.65
N ASP A 45 -21.81 -7.78 22.16
CA ASP A 45 -21.70 -7.19 20.83
C ASP A 45 -22.26 -8.13 19.76
N ILE A 46 -23.20 -7.63 18.98
CA ILE A 46 -23.98 -8.34 17.94
C ILE A 46 -23.13 -9.03 16.85
N PHE A 47 -21.81 -8.76 16.79
CA PHE A 47 -20.85 -9.38 15.87
C PHE A 47 -19.82 -10.31 16.53
N GLY A 48 -19.87 -10.52 17.85
CA GLY A 48 -19.06 -11.52 18.54
C GLY A 48 -17.54 -11.28 18.51
N ASP A 49 -17.09 -10.07 18.16
CA ASP A 49 -15.68 -9.70 18.26
C ASP A 49 -15.43 -9.21 19.69
N VAL A 50 -14.88 -10.10 20.53
CA VAL A 50 -14.60 -9.82 21.93
C VAL A 50 -13.63 -8.63 22.04
N ILE A 51 -14.15 -7.42 22.31
CA ILE A 51 -13.38 -6.23 22.69
C ILE A 51 -12.96 -6.34 24.17
N GLY A 52 -12.33 -7.45 24.51
CA GLY A 52 -11.62 -7.62 25.78
C GLY A 52 -10.15 -7.24 25.64
N PRO A 53 -9.38 -7.15 26.74
CA PRO A 53 -7.95 -6.89 26.70
C PRO A 53 -7.16 -7.88 25.81
N ARG A 54 -7.68 -9.10 25.61
CA ARG A 54 -7.15 -10.09 24.67
C ARG A 54 -7.34 -9.75 23.19
N GLY A 55 -8.41 -9.02 22.84
CA GLY A 55 -8.64 -8.50 21.48
C GLY A 55 -7.69 -7.35 21.15
N ALA A 56 -7.44 -6.47 22.11
CA ALA A 56 -6.47 -5.38 21.99
C ALA A 56 -5.02 -5.91 21.78
N GLU A 57 -4.62 -6.97 22.49
CA GLU A 57 -3.32 -7.61 22.29
C GLU A 57 -3.17 -8.23 20.89
N ARG A 58 -4.21 -8.92 20.38
CA ARG A 58 -4.22 -9.46 19.01
C ARG A 58 -4.13 -8.36 17.96
N SER A 59 -4.92 -7.30 18.10
CA SER A 59 -4.89 -6.13 17.21
C SER A 59 -3.52 -5.45 17.23
N SER A 60 -2.89 -5.31 18.41
CA SER A 60 -1.55 -4.73 18.55
C SER A 60 -0.46 -5.58 17.88
N ASN A 61 -0.56 -6.91 17.93
CA ASN A 61 0.37 -7.81 17.26
C ASN A 61 0.17 -7.82 15.73
N LEU A 62 -1.09 -7.74 15.27
CA LEU A 62 -1.42 -7.56 13.85
C LEU A 62 -0.89 -6.24 13.30
N MET A 63 -0.99 -5.13 14.05
CA MET A 63 -0.41 -3.84 13.65
C MET A 63 1.12 -3.84 13.62
N LYS A 64 1.78 -4.64 14.48
CA LYS A 64 3.24 -4.83 14.42
C LYS A 64 3.67 -5.59 13.16
N GLU A 65 2.88 -6.57 12.74
CA GLU A 65 3.16 -7.41 11.59
C GLU A 65 2.79 -6.72 10.26
N TRP A 66 1.68 -5.98 10.25
CA TRP A 66 1.16 -5.24 9.11
C TRP A 66 0.83 -3.80 9.50
N PRO A 67 1.83 -2.91 9.44
CA PRO A 67 1.69 -1.50 9.81
C PRO A 67 0.97 -0.72 8.70
N CYS A 68 -0.32 -0.99 8.55
CA CYS A 68 -1.23 -0.31 7.63
C CYS A 68 -2.63 -0.32 8.23
N ARG A 69 -3.31 0.84 8.27
CA ARG A 69 -4.67 0.94 8.80
C ARG A 69 -5.65 0.11 7.99
N LEU A 70 -6.63 -0.48 8.68
CA LEU A 70 -7.63 -1.39 8.10
C LEU A 70 -8.33 -0.80 6.85
N HIS A 71 -8.68 0.48 6.88
CA HIS A 71 -9.33 1.12 5.74
C HIS A 71 -8.47 1.09 4.47
N TYR A 72 -7.14 1.30 4.58
CA TYR A 72 -6.22 1.21 3.45
C TYR A 72 -6.05 -0.24 3.02
N GLN A 73 -6.03 -1.19 3.96
CA GLN A 73 -5.95 -2.62 3.64
C GLN A 73 -7.14 -3.05 2.78
N PHE A 74 -8.36 -2.60 3.12
CA PHE A 74 -9.57 -2.91 2.35
C PHE A 74 -9.53 -2.34 0.92
N ILE A 75 -9.14 -1.07 0.77
CA ILE A 75 -9.02 -0.43 -0.54
C ILE A 75 -7.92 -1.12 -1.37
N LEU A 76 -6.76 -1.42 -0.77
CA LEU A 76 -5.66 -2.12 -1.43
C LEU A 76 -6.05 -3.53 -1.86
N HIS A 77 -6.81 -4.26 -1.03
CA HIS A 77 -7.30 -5.59 -1.37
C HIS A 77 -8.25 -5.54 -2.58
N SER A 78 -9.20 -4.60 -2.57
CA SER A 78 -10.13 -4.39 -3.68
C SER A 78 -9.42 -3.98 -4.98
N ALA A 79 -8.45 -3.07 -4.87
CA ALA A 79 -7.63 -2.63 -6.00
C ALA A 79 -6.75 -3.77 -6.54
N CYS A 80 -6.23 -4.63 -5.66
CA CYS A 80 -5.48 -5.82 -6.06
C CYS A 80 -6.36 -6.78 -6.86
N HIS A 81 -7.61 -7.02 -6.44
CA HIS A 81 -8.55 -7.82 -7.21
C HIS A 81 -8.79 -7.25 -8.62
N LYS A 82 -8.94 -5.93 -8.75
CA LYS A 82 -9.01 -5.26 -10.05
C LYS A 82 -7.76 -5.43 -10.90
N LEU A 83 -6.58 -5.39 -10.27
CA LEU A 83 -5.33 -5.70 -10.96
C LEU A 83 -5.33 -7.13 -11.53
N TYR A 84 -5.84 -8.13 -10.80
CA TYR A 84 -5.96 -9.50 -11.31
C TYR A 84 -6.85 -9.59 -12.55
N GLU A 85 -7.97 -8.88 -12.57
CA GLU A 85 -8.89 -8.82 -13.71
C GLU A 85 -8.18 -8.27 -14.96
N ILE A 86 -7.48 -7.13 -14.83
CA ILE A 86 -6.73 -6.52 -15.94
C ILE A 86 -5.59 -7.42 -16.42
N LEU A 87 -4.93 -8.13 -15.50
CA LEU A 87 -3.89 -9.11 -15.82
C LEU A 87 -4.44 -10.30 -16.60
N ALA A 88 -5.62 -10.81 -16.20
CA ALA A 88 -6.28 -11.91 -16.90
C ALA A 88 -6.69 -11.51 -18.33
N GLU A 89 -7.10 -10.26 -18.53
CA GLU A 89 -7.43 -9.71 -19.84
C GLU A 89 -6.21 -9.36 -20.70
N ASN A 90 -4.98 -9.44 -20.16
CA ASN A 90 -3.72 -9.04 -20.83
C ASN A 90 -3.69 -7.60 -21.37
N LYS A 91 -4.60 -6.74 -20.92
CA LYS A 91 -4.71 -5.32 -21.37
C LYS A 91 -3.73 -4.38 -20.67
N TRP A 92 -2.91 -4.89 -19.75
CA TRP A 92 -2.05 -4.08 -18.90
C TRP A 92 -0.76 -3.59 -19.58
N LYS A 93 -0.31 -4.23 -20.67
CA LYS A 93 0.90 -3.81 -21.38
C LYS A 93 0.56 -2.80 -22.45
N ALA A 94 1.13 -1.60 -22.37
CA ALA A 94 1.08 -0.66 -23.47
C ALA A 94 1.84 -1.24 -24.69
N PRO A 95 1.24 -1.27 -25.88
CA PRO A 95 1.88 -1.82 -27.07
C PRO A 95 3.13 -1.01 -27.44
N GLY A 96 4.29 -1.67 -27.49
CA GLY A 96 5.58 -1.03 -27.78
C GLY A 96 6.32 -0.44 -26.57
N ALA A 97 5.80 -0.60 -25.34
CA ALA A 97 6.52 -0.18 -24.14
C ALA A 97 7.72 -1.10 -23.87
N VAL A 98 8.88 -0.49 -23.60
CA VAL A 98 10.15 -1.16 -23.29
C VAL A 98 10.70 -0.62 -21.97
N GLY A 99 11.29 -1.48 -21.15
CA GLY A 99 11.91 -1.08 -19.88
C GLY A 99 10.88 -0.81 -18.77
N MET A 100 11.07 0.28 -18.02
CA MET A 100 10.24 0.63 -16.85
C MET A 100 8.75 0.76 -17.20
N ASP A 101 8.44 1.32 -18.37
CA ASP A 101 7.06 1.55 -18.82
C ASP A 101 6.33 0.26 -19.18
N ALA A 102 7.05 -0.83 -19.47
CA ALA A 102 6.44 -2.13 -19.76
C ALA A 102 5.82 -2.79 -18.53
N CYS A 103 6.23 -2.37 -17.34
CA CYS A 103 5.74 -2.87 -16.04
C CYS A 103 4.65 -1.97 -15.45
N TRP A 104 4.42 -0.79 -16.03
CA TRP A 104 3.41 0.15 -15.56
C TRP A 104 2.02 -0.25 -16.05
N VAL A 105 1.10 -0.51 -15.12
CA VAL A 105 -0.31 -0.80 -15.44
C VAL A 105 -1.13 0.48 -15.46
N GLY A 106 -0.76 1.45 -14.62
CA GLY A 106 -1.47 2.71 -14.51
C GLY A 106 -2.59 2.67 -13.48
N TYR A 107 -3.58 3.52 -13.71
CA TYR A 107 -4.74 3.67 -12.83
C TYR A 107 -5.60 2.40 -12.84
N LEU A 108 -5.99 1.93 -11.66
CA LEU A 108 -6.80 0.73 -11.46
C LEU A 108 -8.25 1.09 -11.10
N CYS A 109 -8.40 1.85 -10.02
CA CYS A 109 -9.69 2.27 -9.49
C CYS A 109 -9.53 3.50 -8.60
N SER A 110 -10.64 4.20 -8.38
CA SER A 110 -10.75 5.25 -7.37
C SER A 110 -11.69 4.77 -6.28
N SER A 111 -11.35 5.07 -5.04
CA SER A 111 -12.17 4.80 -3.86
C SER A 111 -12.12 6.03 -2.98
N ASP A 112 -13.27 6.64 -2.70
CA ASP A 112 -13.39 7.88 -1.94
C ASP A 112 -12.47 8.98 -2.49
N ASN A 113 -11.44 9.34 -1.71
CA ASN A 113 -10.43 10.35 -2.03
C ASN A 113 -9.08 9.72 -2.43
N PHE A 114 -9.05 8.44 -2.77
CA PHE A 114 -7.83 7.72 -3.12
C PHE A 114 -7.91 7.11 -4.50
N ARG A 115 -6.84 7.30 -5.28
CA ARG A 115 -6.63 6.62 -6.56
C ARG A 115 -5.62 5.50 -6.38
N ALA A 116 -5.98 4.32 -6.86
CA ALA A 116 -5.14 3.15 -6.86
C ALA A 116 -4.40 3.01 -8.20
N TYR A 117 -3.10 2.73 -8.12
CA TYR A 117 -2.23 2.49 -9.27
C TYR A 117 -1.54 1.14 -9.17
N GLY A 118 -1.28 0.52 -10.31
CA GLY A 118 -0.66 -0.78 -10.43
C GLY A 118 0.69 -0.75 -11.13
N TYR A 119 1.64 -1.54 -10.61
CA TYR A 119 2.91 -1.83 -11.27
C TYR A 119 3.20 -3.33 -11.16
N VAL A 120 3.43 -4.00 -12.27
CA VAL A 120 3.53 -5.46 -12.36
C VAL A 120 4.91 -5.84 -12.87
N THR A 121 5.56 -6.73 -12.13
CA THR A 121 6.86 -7.31 -12.50
C THR A 121 6.74 -8.82 -12.66
N THR A 122 7.85 -9.51 -12.90
CA THR A 122 7.87 -10.97 -13.09
C THR A 122 7.37 -11.73 -11.87
N ASN A 123 7.80 -11.33 -10.68
CA ASN A 123 7.55 -12.08 -9.44
C ASN A 123 6.65 -11.33 -8.44
N VAL A 124 6.54 -10.00 -8.57
CA VAL A 124 5.82 -9.16 -7.60
C VAL A 124 4.90 -8.17 -8.30
N ARG A 125 3.78 -7.90 -7.65
CA ARG A 125 2.78 -6.92 -8.07
C ARG A 125 2.67 -5.86 -7.01
N TYR A 126 2.75 -4.61 -7.41
CA TYR A 126 2.69 -3.47 -6.53
C TYR A 126 1.38 -2.74 -6.77
N VAL A 127 0.71 -2.39 -5.67
CA VAL A 127 -0.49 -1.57 -5.67
C VAL A 127 -0.24 -0.40 -4.74
N THR A 128 -0.48 0.82 -5.23
CA THR A 128 -0.35 2.03 -4.40
C THR A 128 -1.59 2.86 -4.39
N LEU A 129 -1.86 3.43 -3.21
CA LEU A 129 -2.91 4.41 -3.02
C LEU A 129 -2.29 5.80 -2.96
N VAL A 130 -2.86 6.70 -3.73
CA VAL A 130 -2.49 8.10 -3.79
C VAL A 130 -3.71 8.94 -3.46
N GLU A 131 -3.57 9.92 -2.58
CA GLU A 131 -4.64 10.86 -2.27
C GLU A 131 -4.93 11.75 -3.49
N ASP A 132 -6.19 11.77 -3.90
CA ASP A 132 -6.70 12.54 -5.02
C ASP A 132 -6.86 14.00 -4.63
N SER A 133 -5.99 14.84 -5.16
CA SER A 133 -6.00 16.28 -4.90
C SER A 133 -5.78 17.10 -6.16
N ILE A 134 -5.73 16.46 -7.34
CA ILE A 134 -5.30 17.10 -8.59
C ILE A 134 -6.47 17.13 -9.57
N ILE A 135 -6.88 18.36 -9.90
CA ILE A 135 -7.97 18.63 -10.84
C ILE A 135 -7.42 18.75 -12.29
N ASP A 136 -6.12 19.01 -12.44
CA ASP A 136 -5.47 19.25 -13.74
C ASP A 136 -4.87 17.97 -14.36
N VAL A 137 -5.31 17.65 -15.57
CA VAL A 137 -4.90 16.48 -16.36
C VAL A 137 -3.41 16.50 -16.69
N GLN A 138 -2.80 17.67 -16.95
CA GLN A 138 -1.38 17.72 -17.31
C GLN A 138 -0.50 17.42 -16.10
N ARG A 139 -0.88 17.94 -14.93
CA ARG A 139 -0.19 17.64 -13.66
C ARG A 139 -0.36 16.19 -13.25
N GLN A 140 -1.52 15.60 -13.52
CA GLN A 140 -1.78 14.17 -13.34
C GLN A 140 -0.76 13.32 -14.10
N ILE A 141 -0.57 13.59 -15.40
CA ILE A 141 0.35 12.80 -16.25
C ILE A 141 1.79 12.87 -15.73
N SER A 142 2.26 14.06 -15.32
CA SER A 142 3.61 14.21 -14.75
C SER A 142 3.76 13.42 -13.44
N ARG A 143 2.74 13.45 -12.58
CA ARG A 143 2.74 12.71 -11.31
C ARG A 143 2.68 11.20 -11.49
N ASP A 144 1.97 10.73 -12.51
CA ASP A 144 1.93 9.31 -12.87
C ASP A 144 3.31 8.82 -13.32
N LYS A 145 4.05 9.64 -14.10
CA LYS A 145 5.43 9.33 -14.49
C LYS A 145 6.36 9.25 -13.28
N GLU A 146 6.25 10.20 -12.36
CA GLU A 146 7.03 10.19 -11.11
C GLU A 146 6.70 8.96 -10.26
N LEU A 147 5.42 8.57 -10.20
CA LEU A 147 4.97 7.38 -9.50
C LEU A 147 5.51 6.10 -10.15
N CYS A 148 5.56 6.03 -11.48
CA CYS A 148 6.20 4.94 -12.22
C CYS A 148 7.68 4.81 -11.85
N VAL A 149 8.43 5.92 -11.81
CA VAL A 149 9.83 5.94 -11.38
C VAL A 149 9.98 5.49 -9.93
N LEU A 150 9.08 5.92 -9.03
CA LEU A 150 9.08 5.47 -7.64
C LEU A 150 8.86 3.96 -7.56
N MET A 151 7.87 3.40 -8.27
CA MET A 151 7.60 1.95 -8.27
C MET A 151 8.79 1.15 -8.79
N SER A 152 9.43 1.62 -9.86
CA SER A 152 10.62 0.95 -10.37
C SER A 152 11.78 0.98 -9.36
N ASN A 153 11.94 2.06 -8.60
CA ASN A 153 12.94 2.14 -7.54
C ASN A 153 12.62 1.23 -6.35
N VAL A 154 11.34 1.12 -5.97
CA VAL A 154 10.87 0.15 -4.97
C VAL A 154 11.16 -1.27 -5.43
N HIS A 155 10.88 -1.58 -6.69
CA HIS A 155 11.19 -2.89 -7.26
C HIS A 155 12.69 -3.18 -7.25
N ARG A 156 13.54 -2.19 -7.56
CA ARG A 156 15.01 -2.33 -7.45
C ARG A 156 15.44 -2.70 -6.04
N LEU A 157 14.89 -2.02 -5.01
CA LEU A 157 15.17 -2.34 -3.59
C LEU A 157 14.68 -3.75 -3.22
N TYR A 158 13.54 -4.18 -3.76
CA TYR A 158 13.03 -5.54 -3.58
C TYR A 158 13.99 -6.57 -4.20
N THR A 159 14.46 -6.33 -5.42
CA THR A 159 15.41 -7.23 -6.08
C THR A 159 16.75 -7.28 -5.34
N GLU A 160 17.24 -6.16 -4.80
CA GLU A 160 18.43 -6.15 -3.92
C GLU A 160 18.24 -7.01 -2.66
N SER A 161 17.05 -6.98 -2.05
CA SER A 161 16.77 -7.79 -0.86
C SER A 161 16.59 -9.26 -1.20
N LEU A 162 16.00 -9.58 -2.36
CA LEU A 162 15.84 -10.94 -2.87
C LEU A 162 17.17 -11.60 -3.27
N LEU A 163 18.10 -10.82 -3.85
CA LEU A 163 19.41 -11.30 -4.25
C LEU A 163 20.40 -11.43 -3.08
N ASN A 164 19.98 -11.13 -1.85
CA ASN A 164 20.82 -11.30 -0.68
C ASN A 164 20.84 -12.79 -0.26
N PRO A 165 21.97 -13.50 -0.39
CA PRO A 165 22.06 -14.93 -0.08
C PRO A 165 21.88 -15.24 1.42
N PHE A 166 21.97 -14.23 2.29
CA PHE A 166 21.78 -14.37 3.74
C PHE A 166 20.39 -13.93 4.19
N ALA A 167 19.55 -13.40 3.29
CA ALA A 167 18.18 -13.10 3.63
C ALA A 167 17.40 -14.41 3.73
N PRO A 168 16.65 -14.65 4.83
CA PRO A 168 15.77 -15.79 4.88
C PRO A 168 14.68 -15.61 3.82
N HIS A 169 14.41 -16.68 3.07
CA HIS A 169 13.42 -16.70 1.99
C HIS A 169 12.00 -16.78 2.58
N HIS A 170 11.62 -15.82 3.42
CA HIS A 170 10.29 -15.74 3.97
C HIS A 170 9.34 -15.04 3.01
N ASP A 171 8.06 -15.40 3.07
CA ASP A 171 6.97 -14.78 2.30
C ASP A 171 6.83 -13.26 2.54
N LYS A 172 7.48 -12.71 3.57
CA LYS A 172 7.42 -11.29 3.95
C LYS A 172 8.78 -10.63 3.84
N ILE A 173 8.77 -9.38 3.37
CA ILE A 173 9.99 -8.58 3.24
C ILE A 173 10.30 -7.94 4.60
N THR A 174 11.25 -8.52 5.33
CA THR A 174 11.66 -8.07 6.68
C THR A 174 12.93 -7.21 6.69
N SER A 175 13.49 -6.90 5.52
CA SER A 175 14.75 -6.16 5.40
C SER A 175 14.61 -4.71 5.86
N SER A 176 15.39 -4.32 6.88
CA SER A 176 15.46 -2.94 7.37
C SER A 176 15.98 -1.96 6.31
N ARG A 177 16.88 -2.42 5.43
CA ARG A 177 17.38 -1.65 4.28
C ARG A 177 16.27 -1.35 3.29
N PHE A 178 15.44 -2.35 2.98
CA PHE A 178 14.28 -2.17 2.11
C PHE A 178 13.33 -1.13 2.70
N GLU A 179 12.96 -1.30 3.98
CA GLU A 179 12.02 -0.40 4.65
C GLU A 179 12.51 1.05 4.69
N SER A 180 13.78 1.26 5.04
CA SER A 180 14.40 2.59 5.10
C SER A 180 14.51 3.23 3.72
N GLY A 181 14.79 2.42 2.69
CA GLY A 181 14.83 2.84 1.30
C GLY A 181 13.45 3.29 0.79
N VAL A 182 12.41 2.48 1.01
CA VAL A 182 11.04 2.81 0.60
C VAL A 182 10.56 4.07 1.33
N LYS A 183 10.81 4.19 2.64
CA LYS A 183 10.44 5.39 3.41
C LYS A 183 11.10 6.65 2.86
N SER A 184 12.37 6.57 2.47
CA SER A 184 13.09 7.69 1.84
C SER A 184 12.49 8.06 0.47
N LEU A 185 12.17 7.07 -0.36
CA LEU A 185 11.53 7.30 -1.67
C LEU A 185 10.17 7.97 -1.53
N VAL A 186 9.34 7.50 -0.60
CA VAL A 186 8.01 8.08 -0.32
C VAL A 186 8.16 9.49 0.24
N HIS A 187 9.13 9.74 1.12
CA HIS A 187 9.39 11.08 1.63
C HIS A 187 9.76 12.06 0.51
N VAL A 188 10.62 11.66 -0.43
CA VAL A 188 10.95 12.47 -1.60
C VAL A 188 9.71 12.72 -2.46
N TYR A 189 8.93 11.69 -2.79
CA TYR A 189 7.73 11.82 -3.62
C TYR A 189 6.63 12.69 -3.00
N ASN A 190 6.45 12.60 -1.67
CA ASN A 190 5.52 13.44 -0.93
C ASN A 190 6.06 14.86 -0.73
N GLY A 191 7.37 15.03 -0.59
CA GLY A 191 8.05 16.32 -0.47
C GLY A 191 7.97 17.19 -1.73
N GLN A 192 7.90 16.57 -2.92
CA GLN A 192 7.65 17.27 -4.19
C GLN A 192 6.25 17.95 -4.27
N ARG A 193 5.38 17.78 -3.26
CA ARG A 193 4.12 18.55 -3.12
C ARG A 193 4.35 20.01 -2.72
N ASN A 194 5.43 20.30 -2.00
CA ASN A 194 5.65 21.59 -1.33
C ASN A 194 6.56 22.57 -2.10
N ASN A 195 7.07 22.17 -3.26
CA ASN A 195 7.76 23.06 -4.21
C ASN A 195 6.83 23.38 -5.38
#